data_AF-A0A7K2AM98-F1
#
_entry.id   AF-A0A7K2AM98-F1
#
_cell.length_a   1.000
_cell.length_b   1.000
_cell.length_c   1.000
_cell.angle_alpha   90.00
_cell.angle_beta   90.00
_cell.angle_gamma   90.00
#
_symmetry.space_group_name_H-M   'P 1'
#
loop_
_entity.id
_entity.type
_entity.pdbx_description
1 polymer ?
#
loop_
_entity_poly.entity_id
_entity_poly.type
_entity_poly.pdbx_seq_one_letter_code
_entity_poly.pdbx_strand_id
1 'polypeptide(L)'
;MRELFRSLLSANLFVTGVILFITSILVFYGTVYLLNYTNLGKKLAFLVTGAGTAAWMTIGSLLFVLYAPRGPRPVNIEGLNAFEVRIIPITFMVVSAVVFIGFLVGLHQYEEAREKADL
;
A
#
# COMPACT_ATOMS: atom_id res chain seq x y z
N MET A 1 22.47 -17.19 -12.24
CA MET A 1 21.45 -16.32 -11.59
C MET A 1 21.51 -14.88 -12.07
N ARG A 2 22.61 -14.13 -11.85
CA ARG A 2 22.73 -12.71 -12.26
C ARG A 2 22.53 -12.46 -13.77
N GLU A 3 23.07 -13.33 -14.62
CA GLU A 3 22.90 -13.23 -16.09
C GLU A 3 21.47 -13.57 -16.54
N LEU A 4 20.80 -14.48 -15.82
CA LEU A 4 19.40 -14.85 -16.05
C LEU A 4 18.46 -13.68 -15.71
N PHE A 5 18.67 -13.02 -14.57
CA PHE A 5 17.96 -11.79 -14.20
C PHE A 5 18.23 -10.65 -15.17
N ARG A 6 19.49 -10.47 -15.61
CA ARG A 6 19.84 -9.44 -16.59
C ARG A 6 19.14 -9.71 -17.92
N SER A 7 19.12 -10.96 -18.39
CA SER A 7 18.44 -11.37 -19.63
C SER A 7 16.93 -11.16 -19.53
N LEU A 8 16.27 -11.65 -18.46
CA LEU A 8 14.82 -11.51 -18.25
C LEU A 8 14.36 -10.05 -18.02
N LEU A 9 15.15 -9.25 -17.30
CA LEU A 9 14.86 -7.82 -17.06
C LEU A 9 15.34 -6.89 -18.20
N SER A 10 16.17 -7.41 -19.11
CA SER A 10 16.55 -6.72 -20.37
C SER A 10 15.65 -7.11 -21.54
N ALA A 11 14.91 -8.21 -21.42
CA ALA A 11 13.90 -8.62 -22.37
C ALA A 11 12.75 -7.62 -22.26
N ASN A 12 12.65 -6.74 -23.26
CA ASN A 12 11.53 -5.86 -23.59
C ASN A 12 10.77 -5.27 -22.38
N LEU A 13 10.79 -3.94 -22.21
CA LEU A 13 10.16 -3.22 -21.09
C LEU A 13 8.76 -3.75 -20.70
N PHE A 14 7.97 -4.17 -21.69
CA PHE A 14 6.68 -4.82 -21.49
C PHE A 14 6.75 -6.12 -20.67
N VAL A 15 7.61 -7.07 -21.06
CA VAL A 15 7.77 -8.37 -20.38
C VAL A 15 8.27 -8.18 -18.95
N THR A 16 9.26 -7.29 -18.78
CA THR A 16 9.78 -6.92 -17.46
C THR A 16 8.66 -6.33 -16.58
N GLY A 17 7.82 -5.46 -17.13
CA GLY A 17 6.66 -4.91 -16.43
C GLY A 17 5.66 -5.96 -15.98
N VAL A 18 5.33 -6.92 -16.85
CA VAL A 18 4.40 -8.03 -16.52
C VAL A 18 4.97 -8.92 -15.40
N ILE A 19 6.25 -9.30 -15.49
CA ILE A 19 6.90 -10.11 -14.45
C ILE A 19 6.91 -9.37 -13.11
N LEU A 20 7.28 -8.09 -13.10
CA LEU A 20 7.27 -7.26 -11.89
C LEU A 20 5.86 -7.15 -11.28
N PHE A 21 4.85 -6.96 -12.11
CA PHE A 21 3.46 -6.88 -11.67
C PHE A 21 3.00 -8.18 -10.99
N ILE A 22 3.19 -9.33 -11.65
CA ILE A 22 2.82 -10.64 -11.09
C ILE A 22 3.61 -10.93 -9.81
N THR A 23 4.91 -10.64 -9.80
CA THR A 23 5.78 -10.85 -8.63
C THR A 23 5.31 -9.98 -7.46
N SER A 24 4.94 -8.72 -7.71
CA SER A 24 4.44 -7.81 -6.68
C SER A 24 3.13 -8.30 -6.08
N ILE A 25 2.21 -8.80 -6.92
CA ILE A 25 0.96 -9.43 -6.46
C ILE A 25 1.25 -10.64 -5.57
N LEU A 26 2.12 -11.55 -6.04
CA LEU A 26 2.45 -12.77 -5.30
C LEU A 26 3.14 -12.45 -3.96
N VAL A 27 4.05 -11.48 -3.94
CA VAL A 27 4.70 -11.04 -2.69
C VAL A 27 3.67 -10.43 -1.74
N PHE A 28 2.80 -9.53 -2.23
CA PHE A 28 1.79 -8.90 -1.39
C PHE A 28 0.84 -9.92 -0.77
N TYR A 29 0.17 -10.75 -1.58
CA TYR A 29 -0.74 -11.79 -1.07
C TYR A 29 0.01 -12.85 -0.25
N GLY A 30 1.25 -13.17 -0.62
CA GLY A 30 2.11 -14.08 0.13
C GLY A 30 2.41 -13.56 1.53
N THR A 31 2.75 -12.27 1.68
CA THR A 31 2.97 -11.66 3.00
C THR A 31 1.70 -11.66 3.84
N VAL A 32 0.55 -11.29 3.25
CA VAL A 32 -0.75 -11.37 3.94
C VAL A 32 -1.07 -12.80 4.40
N TYR A 33 -0.84 -13.79 3.53
CA TYR A 33 -1.06 -15.19 3.86
C TYR A 33 -0.14 -15.65 4.99
N LEU A 34 1.15 -15.34 4.93
CA LEU A 34 2.12 -15.72 5.97
C LEU A 34 1.76 -15.09 7.32
N LEU A 35 1.39 -13.81 7.36
CA LEU A 35 0.91 -13.16 8.58
C LEU A 35 -0.31 -13.86 9.16
N ASN A 36 -1.27 -14.27 8.32
CA ASN A 36 -2.45 -15.03 8.74
C ASN A 36 -2.14 -16.48 9.14
N TYR A 37 -1.06 -17.06 8.63
CA TYR A 37 -0.63 -18.43 8.95
C TYR A 37 0.18 -18.50 10.25
N THR A 38 0.72 -17.38 10.72
CA THR A 38 1.38 -17.31 12.04
C THR A 38 0.39 -17.52 13.19
N ASN A 39 0.91 -17.76 14.39
CA ASN A 39 0.12 -17.98 15.61
C ASN A 39 -0.60 -16.71 16.13
N LEU A 40 -0.72 -15.65 15.31
CA LEU A 40 -1.40 -14.40 15.67
C LEU A 40 -2.92 -14.59 15.81
N GLY A 41 -3.51 -15.65 15.28
CA GLY A 41 -4.96 -15.86 15.30
C GLY A 41 -5.68 -15.01 14.25
N LYS A 42 -6.75 -15.57 13.66
CA LYS A 42 -7.37 -15.04 12.43
C LYS A 42 -7.84 -13.58 12.52
N LYS A 43 -8.33 -13.14 13.70
CA LYS A 43 -8.80 -11.76 13.92
C LYS A 43 -7.64 -10.77 14.03
N LEU A 44 -6.62 -11.06 14.83
CA LEU A 44 -5.46 -10.19 14.99
C LEU A 44 -4.68 -10.06 13.67
N ALA A 45 -4.49 -11.16 12.95
CA ALA A 45 -3.77 -11.14 11.68
C ALA A 45 -4.48 -10.31 10.61
N PHE A 46 -5.83 -10.33 10.57
CA PHE A 46 -6.62 -9.43 9.73
C PHE A 46 -6.42 -7.95 10.12
N LEU A 47 -6.51 -7.63 11.41
CA LEU A 47 -6.34 -6.26 11.91
C LEU A 47 -4.94 -5.71 11.61
N VAL A 48 -3.89 -6.51 11.87
CA VAL A 48 -2.50 -6.13 11.60
C VAL A 48 -2.25 -5.93 10.11
N THR A 49 -2.74 -6.84 9.27
CA THR A 49 -2.61 -6.73 7.81
C THR A 49 -3.33 -5.49 7.27
N GLY A 50 -4.55 -5.26 7.73
CA GLY A 50 -5.36 -4.10 7.35
C GLY A 50 -4.71 -2.79 7.77
N ALA A 51 -4.22 -2.71 9.01
CA ALA A 51 -3.46 -1.56 9.50
C ALA A 51 -2.21 -1.30 8.66
N GLY A 52 -1.41 -2.32 8.37
CA GLY A 52 -0.20 -2.20 7.55
C GLY A 52 -0.50 -1.74 6.12
N THR A 53 -1.53 -2.31 5.49
CA THR A 53 -1.94 -1.94 4.12
C THR A 53 -2.48 -0.51 4.07
N ALA A 54 -3.34 -0.13 5.01
CA ALA A 54 -3.90 1.22 5.06
C ALA A 54 -2.82 2.27 5.39
N ALA A 55 -1.86 1.96 6.25
CA ALA A 55 -0.69 2.80 6.51
C ALA A 55 0.15 2.98 5.24
N TRP A 56 0.44 1.89 4.53
CA TRP A 56 1.19 1.94 3.27
C TRP A 56 0.51 2.85 2.24
N MET A 57 -0.81 2.72 2.08
CA MET A 57 -1.61 3.54 1.16
C MET A 57 -1.62 5.02 1.57
N THR A 58 -1.73 5.29 2.87
CA THR A 58 -1.69 6.66 3.43
C THR A 58 -0.34 7.31 3.20
N ILE A 59 0.77 6.62 3.52
CA ILE A 59 2.12 7.14 3.33
C ILE A 59 2.42 7.29 1.82
N GLY A 60 2.07 6.29 1.01
CA GLY A 60 2.26 6.34 -0.44
C GLY A 60 1.54 7.53 -1.06
N SER A 61 0.28 7.75 -0.72
CA SER A 61 -0.48 8.90 -1.23
C SER A 61 0.03 10.24 -0.68
N LEU A 62 0.45 10.32 0.58
CA LEU A 62 1.13 11.50 1.13
C LEU A 62 2.39 11.84 0.32
N LEU A 63 3.22 10.85 -0.02
CA LEU A 63 4.38 11.05 -0.86
C LEU A 63 3.99 11.57 -2.25
N PHE A 64 2.89 11.10 -2.84
CA PHE A 64 2.35 11.67 -4.08
C PHE A 64 1.80 13.08 -3.92
N VAL A 65 1.27 13.47 -2.75
CA VAL A 65 0.84 14.85 -2.51
C VAL A 65 2.04 15.79 -2.39
N LEU A 66 3.08 15.37 -1.66
CA LEU A 66 4.29 16.17 -1.39
C LEU A 66 5.23 16.24 -2.60
N TYR A 67 5.46 15.09 -3.24
CA TYR A 67 6.42 14.91 -4.33
C TYR A 67 5.75 14.60 -5.66
N ALA A 68 4.46 14.94 -5.81
CA ALA A 68 3.67 14.73 -7.02
C ALA A 68 4.57 14.77 -8.26
N PRO A 69 4.69 13.65 -9.01
CA PRO A 69 5.54 13.61 -10.18
C PRO A 69 5.25 14.86 -10.98
N ARG A 70 6.27 15.68 -11.24
CA ARG A 70 6.15 16.70 -12.26
C ARG A 70 5.90 15.90 -13.54
N GLY A 71 4.63 15.63 -13.86
CA GLY A 71 4.21 15.15 -15.16
C GLY A 71 4.63 16.18 -16.21
N PRO A 72 4.04 16.17 -17.42
CA PRO A 72 4.17 17.32 -18.29
C PRO A 72 3.92 18.57 -17.45
N ARG A 73 4.87 19.54 -17.46
CA ARG A 73 4.74 20.75 -16.64
C ARG A 73 3.33 21.31 -16.85
N PRO A 74 2.62 21.83 -15.83
CA PRO A 74 1.28 22.38 -16.00
C PRO A 74 1.17 23.39 -17.17
N VAL A 75 2.27 24.05 -17.51
CA VAL A 75 2.43 24.90 -18.70
C VAL A 75 2.13 24.18 -20.04
N ASN A 76 2.22 22.86 -20.08
CA ASN A 76 2.02 22.00 -21.25
C ASN A 76 0.64 21.33 -21.26
N ILE A 77 -0.21 21.56 -20.26
CA ILE A 77 -1.57 21.00 -20.15
C ILE A 77 -2.54 22.18 -19.98
N GLU A 78 -3.16 22.62 -21.07
CA GLU A 78 -4.14 23.71 -21.00
C GLU A 78 -5.29 23.33 -20.07
N GLY A 79 -5.53 24.17 -19.06
CA GLY A 79 -6.71 24.08 -18.20
C GLY A 79 -6.57 23.25 -16.92
N LEU A 80 -5.38 22.76 -16.54
CA LEU A 80 -5.21 22.01 -15.28
C LEU A 80 -4.16 22.63 -14.35
N ASN A 81 -4.62 23.16 -13.20
CA ASN A 81 -3.78 23.75 -12.16
C ASN A 81 -2.99 22.66 -11.41
N ALA A 82 -1.78 22.99 -10.94
CA ALA A 82 -0.97 22.11 -10.09
C ALA A 82 -1.71 21.62 -8.83
N PHE A 83 -2.69 22.38 -8.34
CA PHE A 83 -3.57 21.96 -7.25
C PHE A 83 -4.57 20.88 -7.67
N GLU A 84 -5.18 21.02 -8.85
CA GLU A 84 -6.23 20.11 -9.34
C GLU A 84 -5.69 18.69 -9.57
N VAL A 85 -4.44 18.56 -10.03
CA VAL A 85 -3.75 17.27 -10.18
C VAL A 85 -3.58 16.54 -8.85
N ARG A 86 -3.57 17.27 -7.72
CA ARG A 86 -3.38 16.70 -6.38
C ARG A 86 -4.69 16.30 -5.70
N ILE A 87 -5.85 16.67 -6.23
CA ILE A 87 -7.15 16.34 -5.62
C ILE A 87 -7.30 14.81 -5.47
N ILE A 88 -6.91 14.05 -6.49
CA ILE A 88 -6.99 12.58 -6.48
C ILE A 88 -6.10 11.96 -5.38
N PRO A 89 -4.78 12.25 -5.33
CA PRO A 89 -3.95 11.69 -4.25
C PRO A 89 -4.35 12.23 -2.86
N ILE A 90 -4.85 13.47 -2.73
CA ILE A 90 -5.36 13.99 -1.45
C ILE A 90 -6.58 13.21 -0.99
N THR A 91 -7.58 13.00 -1.86
CA THR A 91 -8.79 12.26 -1.49
C THR A 91 -8.45 10.82 -1.12
N PHE A 92 -7.58 10.17 -1.89
CA PHE A 92 -7.11 8.83 -1.58
C PHE A 92 -6.34 8.75 -0.25
N MET A 93 -5.51 9.76 0.05
CA MET A 93 -4.79 9.88 1.32
C MET A 93 -5.75 10.00 2.50
N VAL A 94 -6.75 10.89 2.41
CA VAL A 94 -7.71 11.10 3.49
C VAL A 94 -8.53 9.82 3.73
N VAL A 95 -9.04 9.18 2.68
CA VAL A 95 -9.81 7.93 2.82
C VAL A 95 -8.93 6.83 3.42
N SER A 96 -7.71 6.66 2.93
CA SER A 96 -6.77 5.66 3.45
C SER A 96 -6.42 5.91 4.92
N ALA A 97 -6.26 7.18 5.31
CA ALA A 97 -5.99 7.57 6.70
C ALA A 97 -7.17 7.25 7.63
N VAL A 98 -8.40 7.51 7.19
CA VAL A 98 -9.61 7.13 7.94
C VAL A 98 -9.69 5.62 8.15
N VAL A 99 -9.45 4.84 7.09
CA VAL A 99 -9.42 3.37 7.17
C VAL A 99 -8.30 2.90 8.11
N PHE A 100 -7.12 3.52 8.03
CA PHE A 100 -5.99 3.21 8.90
C PHE A 100 -6.32 3.45 10.38
N ILE A 101 -6.93 4.60 10.70
CA ILE A 101 -7.40 4.90 12.07
C ILE A 101 -8.42 3.86 12.53
N GLY A 102 -9.36 3.46 11.67
CA GLY A 102 -10.33 2.40 11.98
C GLY A 102 -9.67 1.08 12.36
N PHE A 103 -8.62 0.68 11.64
CA PHE A 103 -7.84 -0.51 11.98
C PHE A 103 -7.06 -0.37 13.29
N LEU A 104 -6.47 0.80 13.58
CA LEU A 104 -5.79 1.05 14.85
C LEU A 104 -6.75 0.97 16.04
N VAL A 105 -7.93 1.57 15.91
CA VAL A 105 -8.97 1.49 16.94
C VAL A 105 -9.41 0.05 17.15
N GLY A 106 -9.63 -0.71 16.06
CA GLY A 106 -9.98 -2.13 16.14
C GLY A 106 -8.89 -2.98 16.80
N LEU A 107 -7.62 -2.68 16.53
CA LEU A 107 -6.48 -3.35 17.15
C LEU A 107 -6.43 -3.08 18.66
N HIS A 108 -6.56 -1.81 19.05
CA HIS A 108 -6.57 -1.41 20.45
C HIS A 108 -7.72 -2.06 21.24
N GLN A 109 -8.94 -2.04 20.68
CA GLN A 109 -10.09 -2.72 21.30
C GLN A 109 -9.88 -4.24 21.43
N TYR A 110 -9.26 -4.86 20.42
CA TYR A 110 -8.97 -6.29 20.45
C TYR A 110 -7.94 -6.64 21.53
N GLU A 111 -6.89 -5.82 21.70
CA GLU A 111 -5.89 -5.99 22.75
C GLU A 111 -6.51 -5.84 24.14
N GLU A 112 -7.31 -4.79 24.39
CA GLU A 112 -8.01 -4.59 25.67
C GLU A 112 -8.98 -5.74 25.99
N ALA A 113 -9.72 -6.24 25.00
CA ALA A 113 -10.66 -7.33 25.19
C ALA A 113 -9.93 -8.65 25.52
N ARG A 114 -8.74 -8.86 24.96
CA ARG A 114 -7.92 -10.03 25.24
C ARG A 114 -7.32 -9.96 26.63
N GLU A 115 -6.80 -8.80 27.03
CA GLU A 115 -6.26 -8.58 28.38
C GLU A 115 -7.32 -8.84 29.46
N LYS A 116 -8.57 -8.41 29.25
CA LYS A 116 -9.69 -8.67 30.16
C LYS A 116 -10.13 -10.14 30.21
N ALA A 117 -9.90 -10.90 29.15
CA ALA A 117 -10.29 -12.31 29.08
C ALA A 117 -9.22 -13.25 29.66
N ASP A 118 -7.96 -12.79 29.71
CA ASP A 118 -6.83 -13.51 30.30
C ASP A 118 -6.66 -13.25 31.82
N LEU A 119 -7.54 -12.43 32.43
CA LEU A 119 -7.71 -12.20 33.89
C LEU A 119 -8.87 -13.02 34.46
#